data_AF-A0A7H0H115-F1
#
_entry.id   AF-A0A7H0H115-F1
#
_cell.length_a   1.000
_cell.length_b   1.000
_cell.length_c   1.000
_cell.angle_alpha   90.00
_cell.angle_beta   90.00
_cell.angle_gamma   90.00
#
_symmetry.space_group_name_H-M   'P 1'
#
loop_
_entity.id
_entity.type
_entity.pdbx_description
1 polymer ?
#
loop_
_entity_poly.entity_id
_entity_poly.type
_entity_poly.pdbx_seq_one_letter_code
_entity_poly.pdbx_strand_id
1 'polypeptide(L)' 'MATITKVTVSLTMLNVFLSDNTVKPFFYTQPLATFLYTATPQQRENWDIQDKGRAVVWPDLGQSLGSSS' A
#
# COMPACT_ATOMS: atom_id res chain seq x y z
N MET A 1 -12.12 10.00 9.92
CA MET A 1 -11.25 8.88 9.47
C MET A 1 -10.22 9.46 8.53
N ALA A 2 -8.93 9.19 8.76
CA ALA A 2 -7.87 9.67 7.88
C ALA A 2 -7.86 8.87 6.57
N THR A 3 -7.65 9.55 5.44
CA THR A 3 -7.59 8.94 4.11
C THR A 3 -6.17 8.90 3.61
N ILE A 4 -5.87 7.92 2.75
CA ILE A 4 -4.58 7.77 2.09
C ILE A 4 -4.39 8.91 1.09
N THR A 5 -3.31 9.67 1.23
CA THR A 5 -2.95 10.80 0.36
C THR A 5 -1.77 10.48 -0.54
N LYS A 6 -0.87 9.61 -0.09
CA LYS A 6 0.34 9.24 -0.82
C LYS A 6 0.82 7.86 -0.40
N VAL A 7 1.40 7.14 -1.34
CA VAL A 7 2.12 5.88 -1.08
C VAL A 7 3.54 6.04 -1.60
N THR A 8 4.53 5.62 -0.82
CA THR A 8 5.90 5.46 -1.31
C THR A 8 6.35 4.03 -1.13
N VAL A 9 7.00 3.51 -2.17
CA VAL A 9 7.46 2.13 -2.23
C VAL A 9 8.98 2.13 -2.06
N SER A 10 9.51 1.16 -1.33
CA SER A 10 10.94 0.95 -1.14
C SER A 10 11.30 -0.52 -1.35
N LEU A 11 12.58 -0.86 -1.23
CA LEU A 11 13.06 -2.23 -1.44
C LEU A 11 12.47 -3.26 -0.47
N THR A 12 12.11 -2.84 0.75
CA THR A 12 11.71 -3.73 1.86
C THR A 12 10.33 -3.44 2.45
N MET A 13 9.74 -2.30 2.12
CA MET A 13 8.47 -1.85 2.69
C MET A 13 7.79 -0.82 1.77
N LEU A 14 6.53 -0.54 2.07
CA LEU A 14 5.83 0.64 1.58
C LEU A 14 5.41 1.53 2.75
N ASN A 15 5.30 2.83 2.51
CA ASN A 15 4.79 3.80 3.47
C ASN A 15 3.50 4.39 2.93
N VAL A 16 2.44 4.31 3.73
CA VAL A 16 1.14 4.91 3.45
C VAL A 16 1.04 6.20 4.26
N PHE A 17 0.93 7.34 3.57
CA PHE A 17 0.74 8.65 4.17
C PHE A 17 -0.75 8.95 4.22
N LEU A 18 -1.20 9.39 5.38
CA LEU A 18 -2.60 9.72 5.64
C LEU A 18 -2.81 11.23 5.72
N SER A 19 -4.05 11.67 5.54
CA SER A 19 -4.47 13.07 5.54
C SER A 19 -4.28 13.79 6.87
N ASP A 20 -4.11 13.04 7.96
CA ASP A 20 -3.83 13.55 9.30
C ASP A 20 -2.33 13.63 9.61
N ASN A 21 -1.47 13.53 8.58
CA ASN A 21 -0.01 13.45 8.65
C ASN A 21 0.54 12.16 9.28
N THR A 22 -0.30 11.17 9.58
CA THR A 22 0.16 9.85 10.03
C THR A 22 0.84 9.11 8.88
N VAL A 23 1.95 8.43 9.19
CA VAL A 23 2.63 7.52 8.26
C VAL A 23 2.53 6.09 8.78
N LYS A 24 1.96 5.19 7.98
CA LYS A 24 1.85 3.76 8.28
C LYS A 24 2.83 2.97 7.42
N PRO A 25 3.91 2.41 8.00
CA PRO A 25 4.81 1.51 7.27
C PRO A 25 4.24 0.09 7.22
N PHE A 26 4.30 -0.54 6.04
CA PHE A 26 4.01 -1.96 5.84
C PHE A 26 5.22 -2.67 5.27
N PHE A 27 5.85 -3.52 6.08
CA PHE A 27 7.00 -4.32 5.67
C PHE A 27 6.54 -5.51 4.83
N TYR A 28 7.29 -5.84 3.79
CA TYR A 28 6.95 -6.99 2.93
C TYR A 28 7.03 -8.35 3.66
N THR A 29 7.61 -8.38 4.85
CA THR A 29 7.60 -9.56 5.72
C THR A 29 6.27 -9.74 6.47
N GLN A 30 5.38 -8.75 6.46
CA GLN A 30 4.07 -8.86 7.08
C GLN A 30 3.07 -9.52 6.12
N PRO A 31 2.16 -10.40 6.62
CA PRO A 31 1.20 -11.12 5.77
C PRO A 31 0.38 -10.21 4.84
N LEU A 32 0.03 -9.02 5.30
CA LEU A 32 -0.75 -8.03 4.53
C LEU A 32 0.01 -7.39 3.37
N ALA A 33 1.34 -7.49 3.31
CA ALA A 33 2.18 -6.90 2.29
C ALA A 33 3.18 -7.89 1.66
N THR A 34 3.12 -9.18 2.02
CA THR A 34 4.02 -10.22 1.50
C THR A 34 3.91 -10.43 0.00
N PHE A 35 2.75 -10.16 -0.60
CA PHE A 35 2.59 -10.20 -2.06
C PHE A 35 3.50 -9.21 -2.80
N LEU A 36 3.92 -8.11 -2.15
CA LEU A 36 4.85 -7.15 -2.74
C LEU A 36 6.31 -7.62 -2.69
N TYR A 37 6.65 -8.56 -1.81
CA TYR A 37 7.98 -9.15 -1.76
C TYR A 37 8.30 -9.87 -3.08
N THR A 38 7.34 -10.63 -3.59
CA THR A 38 7.46 -11.42 -4.83
C THR A 38 7.13 -10.63 -6.10
N ALA A 39 6.52 -9.45 -5.96
CA ALA A 39 6.20 -8.57 -7.08
C ALA A 39 7.46 -7.94 -7.70
N THR A 40 7.45 -7.76 -9.02
CA THR A 40 8.51 -7.02 -9.74
C THR A 40 8.49 -5.53 -9.36
N PRO A 41 9.59 -4.78 -9.53
CA PRO A 41 9.60 -3.34 -9.27
C PRO A 41 8.47 -2.59 -9.97
N GLN A 42 8.20 -2.92 -11.24
CA GLN A 42 7.12 -2.32 -12.02
C GLN A 42 5.74 -2.63 -11.43
N GLN A 43 5.48 -3.87 -11.03
CA GLN A 43 4.23 -4.24 -10.38
C GLN A 43 4.06 -3.52 -9.03
N ARG A 44 5.13 -3.31 -8.26
CA ARG A 44 5.05 -2.58 -6.99
C ARG A 44 4.69 -1.11 -7.20
N GLU A 45 5.11 -0.50 -8.30
CA GLU A 45 4.81 0.89 -8.65
C GLU A 45 3.43 1.07 -9.29
N ASN A 46 2.84 0.01 -9.86
CA ASN A 46 1.49 0.04 -10.40
C ASN A 46 0.43 -0.16 -9.31
N TRP A 47 0.18 0.90 -8.54
CA TRP A 47 -0.87 0.95 -7.53
C TRP A 47 -1.83 2.10 -7.78
N ASP A 48 -3.04 1.95 -7.23
CA ASP A 48 -4.08 2.97 -7.23
C ASP A 48 -4.72 3.12 -5.84
N ILE A 49 -5.28 4.29 -5.55
CA ILE A 49 -5.98 4.55 -4.28
C ILE A 49 -7.48 4.47 -4.51
N GLN A 50 -8.12 3.47 -3.91
CA GLN A 50 -9.55 3.21 -4.06
C GLN A 50 -10.31 3.35 -2.72
N ASP A 51 -11.61 3.06 -2.75
CA ASP A 51 -12.52 3.13 -1.61
C ASP A 51 -12.50 4.50 -0.91
N LYS A 52 -12.52 5.57 -1.72
CA LYS A 52 -12.44 6.98 -1.25
C LYS A 52 -11.19 7.24 -0.37
N GLY A 53 -10.07 6.63 -0.73
CA GLY A 53 -8.82 6.80 0.02
C GLY A 53 -8.66 5.87 1.20
N ARG A 54 -9.31 4.71 1.21
CA ARG A 54 -9.22 3.74 2.33
C ARG A 54 -8.41 2.49 1.98
N ALA A 55 -8.15 2.26 0.70
CA ALA A 55 -7.38 1.12 0.22
C ALA A 55 -6.36 1.53 -0.84
N VAL A 56 -5.20 0.91 -0.80
CA VAL A 56 -4.24 0.87 -1.92
C VAL A 56 -4.46 -0.44 -2.66
N VAL A 57 -4.65 -0.40 -3.97
CA VAL A 57 -4.93 -1.56 -4.80
C VAL A 57 -3.81 -1.74 -5.81
N TRP A 58 -3.33 -2.97 -5.96
CA TRP A 58 -2.40 -3.37 -7.01
C TRP A 58 -3.15 -4.21 -8.05
N PRO A 59 -3.66 -3.59 -9.13
CA PRO A 59 -4.49 -4.29 -10.13
C PRO A 59 -3.74 -5.44 -10.81
N ASP A 60 -2.45 -5.28 -11.11
CA ASP A 60 -1.62 -6.34 -11.71
C ASP A 60 -1.45 -7.57 -10.81
N LEU A 61 -1.57 -7.37 -9.50
CA LEU A 61 -1.41 -8.42 -8.49
C LEU A 61 -2.76 -8.98 -8.03
N GLY A 62 -3.87 -8.29 -8.35
CA GLY A 62 -5.20 -8.62 -7.83
C GLY A 62 -5.28 -8.51 -6.30
N GLN A 63 -4.43 -7.68 -5.68
CA GLN A 63 -4.30 -7.54 -4.23
C GLN A 63 -4.60 -6.12 -3.78
N SER A 64 -5.06 -5.97 -2.53
CA SER A 64 -5.34 -4.66 -1.94
C SER A 64 -4.89 -4.60 -0.49
N LEU A 65 -4.36 -3.45 -0.10
CA LEU A 65 -4.01 -3.12 1.26
C LEU A 65 -5.00 -2.06 1.78
N GLY A 66 -5.99 -2.52 2.53
CA GLY A 66 -6.99 -1.67 3.18
C GLY A 66 -6.59 -1.37 4.62
N SER A 67 -7.02 -0.22 5.14
CA SER A 67 -7.05 -0.02 6.59
C SER A 67 -8.22 -0.83 7.15
N SER A 68 -8.01 -2.13 7.42
CA SER A 68 -8.97 -2.93 8.18
C SER A 68 -9.31 -2.18 9.45
N SER A 69 -10.59 -1.84 9.59
CA SER A 69 -11.15 -1.11 10.74
C SER A 69 -11.22 -1.99 11.96
#